data_AF-A0A6C0ER07-F1
#
_entry.id   AF-A0A6C0ER07-F1
#
_cell.length_a   1.000
_cell.length_b   1.000
_cell.length_c   1.000
_cell.angle_alpha   90.00
_cell.angle_beta   90.00
_cell.angle_gamma   90.00
#
_symmetry.space_group_name_H-M   'P 1'
#
loop_
_entity.id
_entity.type
_entity.pdbx_description
1 polymer ?
#
loop_
_entity_poly.entity_id
_entity_poly.type
_entity_poly.pdbx_seq_one_letter_code
_entity_poly.pdbx_strand_id
1 'polypeptide(L)'
;MNKETIVKYTLNIFIVTIVILFIIFCITYKPSITEGIDDTLNINTSDSFCKSHTGSSGTLNESCGKLTKSNCVSTTCCVFLNGDKCVAGTQEGPTYNTDDKGRTKDIDYYYYQNKCYGKKCPK
;
A
#
# COMPACT_ATOMS: atom_id res chain seq x y z
N MET A 1 -33.51 -36.32 30.12
CA MET A 1 -32.23 -35.97 29.47
C MET A 1 -31.11 -36.69 30.23
N ASN A 2 -30.32 -37.54 29.56
CA ASN A 2 -29.36 -38.43 30.23
C ASN A 2 -28.10 -37.66 30.69
N LYS A 3 -27.52 -38.02 31.85
CA LYS A 3 -26.30 -37.38 32.40
C LYS A 3 -25.15 -37.40 31.39
N GLU A 4 -25.01 -38.48 30.64
CA GLU A 4 -23.98 -38.61 29.59
C GLU A 4 -24.19 -37.62 28.43
N THR A 5 -25.44 -37.33 28.08
CA THR A 5 -25.79 -36.36 27.03
C THR A 5 -25.50 -34.93 27.49
N ILE A 6 -25.77 -34.63 28.77
CA ILE A 6 -25.51 -33.32 29.37
C ILE A 6 -24.00 -33.05 29.40
N VAL A 7 -23.20 -34.02 29.84
CA VAL A 7 -21.74 -33.89 29.91
C VAL A 7 -21.12 -33.64 28.53
N LYS A 8 -21.59 -34.35 27.49
CA LYS A 8 -21.13 -34.14 26.11
C LYS A 8 -21.47 -32.75 25.59
N TYR A 9 -22.67 -32.26 25.90
CA TYR A 9 -23.12 -30.93 25.45
C TYR A 9 -22.33 -29.81 26.13
N THR A 10 -22.09 -29.92 27.44
CA THR A 10 -21.28 -28.96 28.19
C THR A 10 -19.82 -28.94 27.71
N LEU A 11 -19.26 -30.10 27.37
CA LEU A 11 -17.91 -30.20 26.83
C LEU A 11 -17.79 -29.54 25.46
N ASN A 12 -18.78 -29.74 24.58
CA ASN A 12 -18.76 -29.19 23.23
C ASN A 12 -18.91 -27.65 23.25
N ILE A 13 -19.77 -27.11 24.12
CA ILE A 13 -19.90 -25.66 24.32
C ILE A 13 -18.56 -25.07 24.77
N PHE A 14 -17.89 -25.71 25.73
CA PHE A 14 -16.61 -25.25 26.23
C PHE A 14 -15.55 -25.17 25.11
N ILE A 15 -15.47 -26.21 24.26
CA ILE A 15 -14.57 -26.23 23.10
C ILE A 15 -14.87 -25.07 22.14
N VAL A 16 -16.15 -24.85 21.80
CA VAL A 16 -16.56 -23.76 20.91
C VAL A 16 -16.19 -22.40 21.49
N THR A 17 -16.35 -22.19 22.80
CA THR A 17 -15.96 -20.92 23.43
C THR A 17 -14.45 -20.66 23.36
N ILE A 18 -13.60 -21.68 23.54
CA ILE A 18 -12.15 -21.55 23.43
C ILE A 18 -11.74 -21.19 22.00
N VAL A 19 -12.34 -21.83 20.99
CA VAL A 19 -12.04 -21.56 19.59
C VAL A 19 -12.40 -20.11 19.22
N ILE A 20 -13.56 -19.61 19.69
CA ILE A 20 -13.98 -18.23 19.45
C ILE A 20 -13.01 -17.25 20.10
N LEU A 21 -12.57 -17.49 21.33
CA LEU A 21 -11.60 -16.65 22.02
C LEU A 21 -10.24 -16.62 21.29
N PHE A 22 -9.79 -17.77 20.77
CA PHE A 22 -8.56 -17.85 19.99
C PHE A 22 -8.66 -17.06 18.67
N ILE A 23 -9.81 -17.12 17.99
CA ILE A 23 -10.06 -16.32 16.78
C ILE A 23 -10.07 -14.82 17.10
N ILE A 24 -10.74 -14.41 18.18
CA ILE A 24 -10.75 -13.00 18.63
C ILE A 24 -9.32 -12.55 18.93
N PHE A 25 -8.55 -13.38 19.63
CA PHE A 25 -7.14 -13.13 19.90
C PHE A 25 -6.34 -12.96 18.60
N CYS A 26 -6.49 -13.85 17.61
CA CYS A 26 -5.80 -13.69 16.33
C CYS A 26 -6.19 -12.40 15.56
N ILE A 27 -7.45 -11.95 15.69
CA ILE A 27 -7.91 -10.70 15.03
C ILE A 27 -7.35 -9.46 15.75
N THR A 28 -7.27 -9.47 17.08
CA THR A 28 -6.78 -8.33 17.87
C THR A 28 -5.26 -8.29 17.97
N TYR A 29 -4.62 -9.45 17.93
CA TYR A 29 -3.17 -9.57 17.99
C TYR A 29 -2.56 -9.22 16.64
N LYS A 30 -2.37 -7.92 16.42
CA LYS A 30 -1.50 -7.45 15.34
C LYS A 30 -0.07 -7.89 15.69
N PRO A 31 0.63 -8.64 14.82
CA PRO A 31 2.02 -8.92 15.06
C PRO A 31 2.80 -7.59 15.06
N SER A 32 3.27 -7.18 16.24
CA SER A 32 4.29 -6.14 16.36
C SER A 32 5.61 -6.78 15.95
N ILE A 33 6.05 -6.51 14.72
CA ILE A 33 7.42 -6.81 14.32
C ILE A 33 8.30 -5.77 15.02
N THR A 34 8.77 -6.09 16.22
CA THR A 34 9.76 -5.29 16.93
C THR A 34 11.14 -5.74 16.48
N GLU A 35 11.54 -5.31 15.28
CA GLU A 35 12.96 -5.28 14.93
C GLU A 35 13.53 -3.99 15.51
N GLY A 36 14.49 -4.11 16.41
CA GLY A 36 15.13 -2.95 17.05
C GLY A 36 15.88 -2.13 16.00
N ILE A 37 15.36 -0.94 15.69
CA ILE A 37 16.00 0.00 14.77
C ILE A 37 15.91 1.40 15.39
N ASP A 38 17.08 2.04 15.43
CA ASP A 38 17.43 3.33 16.02
C ASP A 38 16.42 4.46 15.77
N ASP A 39 16.23 5.29 16.81
CA ASP A 39 15.20 6.33 17.00
C ASP A 39 15.35 7.55 16.07
N THR A 40 15.97 7.37 14.90
CA THR A 40 16.22 8.43 13.89
C THR A 40 15.54 8.17 12.53
N LEU A 41 14.85 7.06 12.34
CA LEU A 41 14.12 6.80 11.11
C LEU A 41 12.66 7.25 11.24
N ASN A 42 12.35 8.40 10.64
CA ASN A 42 11.01 8.67 10.12
C ASN A 42 10.71 7.60 9.05
N ILE A 43 10.20 6.42 9.46
CA ILE A 43 9.77 5.35 8.56
C ILE A 43 8.46 5.79 7.92
N ASN A 44 8.54 6.77 7.02
CA ASN A 44 7.50 6.95 6.03
C ASN A 44 7.53 5.70 5.16
N THR A 45 6.52 4.84 5.29
CA THR A 45 6.38 3.62 4.46
C THR A 45 6.42 3.94 2.97
N SER A 46 6.03 5.16 2.59
CA SER A 46 6.14 5.70 1.24
C SER A 46 7.59 5.98 0.81
N ASP A 47 8.46 6.42 1.72
CA ASP A 47 9.88 6.63 1.43
C ASP A 47 10.65 5.30 1.37
N SER A 48 10.31 4.34 2.24
CA SER A 48 10.92 3.00 2.18
C SER A 48 10.58 2.27 0.89
N PHE A 49 9.35 2.44 0.39
CA PHE A 49 8.94 1.95 -0.93
C PHE A 49 9.82 2.52 -2.06
N CYS A 50 10.13 3.82 -2.03
CA CYS A 50 10.99 4.42 -3.05
C CYS A 50 12.43 3.94 -2.92
N LYS A 51 12.96 3.87 -1.68
CA LYS A 51 14.33 3.42 -1.41
C LYS A 51 14.57 1.98 -1.85
N SER A 52 13.58 1.09 -1.75
CA SER A 52 13.71 -0.31 -2.18
C SER A 52 13.88 -0.50 -3.69
N HIS A 53 13.65 0.55 -4.49
CA HIS A 53 13.83 0.52 -5.95
C HIS A 53 14.98 1.43 -6.43
N THR A 54 15.85 1.88 -5.52
CA THR A 54 17.01 2.73 -5.86
C THR A 54 17.89 2.05 -6.91
N GLY A 55 18.22 2.76 -7.99
CA GLY A 55 19.06 2.23 -9.08
C GLY A 55 18.32 1.37 -10.11
N SER A 56 17.03 1.11 -9.94
CA SER A 56 16.22 0.32 -10.88
C SER A 56 14.93 1.04 -11.24
N SER A 57 15.04 2.02 -12.15
CA SER A 57 13.90 2.85 -12.57
C SER A 57 12.82 2.03 -13.28
N GLY A 58 13.18 0.96 -13.99
CA GLY A 58 12.24 0.09 -14.69
C GLY A 58 11.32 -0.67 -13.72
N THR A 59 11.92 -1.30 -12.71
CA THR A 59 11.15 -2.02 -11.67
C THR A 59 10.38 -1.06 -10.78
N LEU A 60 10.92 0.14 -10.50
CA LEU A 60 10.18 1.20 -9.81
C LEU A 60 8.90 1.56 -10.56
N ASN A 61 8.97 1.73 -11.88
CA ASN A 61 7.80 2.11 -12.67
C ASN A 61 6.73 1.02 -12.68
N GLU A 62 7.14 -0.25 -12.75
CA GLU A 62 6.21 -1.38 -12.61
C GLU A 62 5.53 -1.40 -11.24
N SER A 63 6.30 -1.17 -10.17
CA SER A 63 5.78 -1.10 -8.81
C SER A 63 4.85 0.10 -8.59
N CYS A 64 5.20 1.30 -9.09
CA CYS A 64 4.31 2.46 -9.09
C CYS A 64 2.99 2.13 -9.79
N GLY A 65 3.04 1.44 -10.95
CA GLY A 65 1.86 1.04 -11.71
C GLY A 65 0.87 0.13 -10.97
N LYS A 66 1.31 -0.52 -9.87
CA LYS A 66 0.47 -1.36 -9.01
C LYS A 66 -0.17 -0.60 -7.85
N LEU A 67 0.18 0.68 -7.65
CA LEU A 67 -0.34 1.47 -6.54
C LEU A 67 -1.74 2.04 -6.83
N THR A 68 -2.57 2.10 -5.79
CA THR A 68 -3.80 2.90 -5.82
C THR A 68 -3.47 4.39 -5.86
N LYS A 69 -4.43 5.24 -6.26
CA LYS A 69 -4.25 6.70 -6.26
C LYS A 69 -3.71 7.23 -4.93
N SER A 70 -4.29 6.82 -3.79
CA SER A 70 -3.89 7.27 -2.45
C SER A 70 -2.44 6.94 -2.13
N ASN A 71 -1.99 5.75 -2.52
CA ASN A 71 -0.62 5.30 -2.28
C ASN A 71 0.35 5.91 -3.30
N CYS A 72 -0.10 6.14 -4.53
CA CYS A 72 0.70 6.79 -5.55
C CYS A 72 1.06 8.23 -5.16
N VAL A 73 0.08 8.99 -4.66
CA VAL A 73 0.29 10.40 -4.28
C VAL A 73 0.87 10.56 -2.87
N SER A 74 1.18 9.48 -2.16
CA SER A 74 1.88 9.54 -0.86
C SER A 74 3.39 9.30 -0.99
N THR A 75 3.87 8.82 -2.13
CA THR A 75 5.29 8.53 -2.39
C THR A 75 6.04 9.74 -2.95
N THR A 76 7.36 9.70 -2.79
CA THR A 76 8.29 10.71 -3.31
C THR A 76 8.83 10.37 -4.70
N CYS A 77 8.53 9.18 -5.23
CA CYS A 77 9.08 8.61 -6.46
C CYS A 77 8.03 8.15 -7.48
N CYS A 78 6.74 8.37 -7.23
CA CYS A 78 5.68 8.12 -8.19
C CYS A 78 4.82 9.38 -8.43
N VAL A 79 4.16 9.42 -9.58
CA VAL A 79 3.18 10.46 -9.96
C VAL A 79 1.93 9.82 -10.53
N PHE A 80 0.77 10.42 -10.26
CA PHE A 80 -0.53 9.95 -10.74
C PHE A 80 -1.01 10.80 -11.93
N LEU A 81 -0.93 10.23 -13.13
CA LEU A 81 -1.22 10.88 -14.41
C LEU A 81 -2.71 10.85 -14.75
N ASN A 82 -3.24 12.00 -15.19
CA ASN A 82 -4.54 12.18 -15.84
C ASN A 82 -5.75 11.53 -15.12
N GLY A 83 -5.64 11.19 -13.84
CA GLY A 83 -6.71 10.55 -13.09
C GLY A 83 -6.71 9.01 -13.13
N ASP A 84 -5.80 8.38 -13.89
CA ASP A 84 -5.94 6.96 -14.24
C ASP A 84 -4.70 6.10 -13.96
N LYS A 85 -3.49 6.67 -14.04
CA LYS A 85 -2.26 5.86 -14.06
C LYS A 85 -1.20 6.37 -13.10
N CYS A 86 -0.67 5.49 -12.26
CA CYS A 86 0.52 5.77 -11.47
C CYS A 86 1.79 5.33 -12.23
N VAL A 87 2.80 6.18 -12.29
CA VAL A 87 4.11 5.87 -12.92
C VAL A 87 5.24 6.41 -12.07
N ALA A 88 6.47 5.94 -12.30
CA ALA A 88 7.63 6.53 -11.65
C ALA A 88 7.81 7.99 -12.08
N GLY A 89 8.12 8.86 -11.14
CA GLY A 89 8.27 10.30 -11.39
C GLY A 89 8.50 11.11 -10.12
N THR A 90 8.80 12.38 -10.30
CA THR A 90 9.04 13.33 -9.21
C THR A 90 8.15 14.55 -9.39
N GLN A 91 8.38 15.60 -8.59
CA GLN A 91 7.74 16.89 -8.81
C GLN A 91 7.95 17.43 -10.23
N GLU A 92 9.05 17.10 -10.90
CA GLU A 92 9.36 17.51 -12.28
C GLU A 92 8.50 16.79 -13.33
N GLY A 93 7.81 15.72 -12.92
CA GLY A 93 6.92 14.94 -13.77
C GLY A 93 7.30 13.46 -13.85
N PRO A 94 6.62 12.71 -14.71
CA PRO A 94 6.87 11.29 -14.90
C PRO A 94 8.21 11.02 -15.59
N THR A 95 8.96 10.07 -15.04
CA THR A 95 10.20 9.54 -15.64
C THR A 95 9.90 8.73 -16.91
N TYR A 96 8.76 8.02 -16.94
CA TYR A 96 8.35 7.18 -18.07
C TYR A 96 7.14 7.79 -18.77
N ASN A 97 7.40 8.63 -19.77
CA ASN A 97 6.37 9.34 -20.52
C ASN A 97 6.52 9.24 -22.03
N THR A 98 6.98 8.11 -22.53
CA THR A 98 7.24 7.89 -23.96
C THR A 98 6.23 6.90 -24.53
N ASP A 99 5.80 7.09 -25.78
CA ASP A 99 5.01 6.12 -26.54
C ASP A 99 5.88 5.04 -27.18
N ASP A 100 5.23 4.06 -27.81
CA ASP A 100 5.91 2.94 -28.49
C ASP A 100 6.76 3.39 -29.70
N LYS A 101 6.64 4.67 -30.10
CA LYS A 101 7.37 5.31 -31.19
C LYS A 101 8.45 6.26 -30.68
N GLY A 102 8.74 6.28 -29.38
CA GLY A 102 9.79 7.12 -28.80
C GLY A 102 9.38 8.59 -28.58
N ARG A 103 8.09 8.94 -28.73
CA ARG A 103 7.60 10.32 -28.57
C ARG A 103 7.08 10.56 -27.18
N THR A 104 7.37 11.73 -26.63
CA THR A 104 6.81 12.17 -25.36
C THR A 104 5.29 12.29 -25.47
N LYS A 105 4.55 11.61 -24.59
CA LYS A 105 3.10 11.70 -24.55
C LYS A 105 2.69 13.04 -23.93
N ASP A 106 1.64 13.64 -24.47
CA ASP A 106 1.08 14.83 -23.86
C ASP A 106 0.35 14.45 -22.56
N ILE A 107 0.60 15.21 -21.48
CA ILE A 107 0.00 14.98 -20.17
C ILE A 107 -0.78 16.24 -19.80
N ASP A 108 -2.07 16.05 -19.53
CA ASP A 108 -2.96 17.14 -19.17
C ASP A 108 -2.67 17.64 -17.75
N TYR A 109 -2.52 16.71 -16.82
CA TYR A 109 -2.12 16.96 -15.44
C TYR A 109 -1.59 15.69 -14.74
N TYR A 110 -0.89 15.88 -13.63
CA TYR A 110 -0.47 14.82 -12.73
C TYR A 110 -0.51 15.25 -11.28
N TYR A 111 -0.61 14.29 -10.37
CA TYR A 111 -0.47 14.52 -8.94
C TYR A 111 0.85 14.00 -8.41
N TYR A 112 1.55 14.82 -7.63
CA TYR A 112 2.72 14.47 -6.84
C TYR A 112 2.51 14.97 -5.41
N GLN A 113 2.57 14.07 -4.41
CA GLN A 113 2.37 14.43 -3.00
C GLN A 113 1.08 15.24 -2.74
N ASN A 114 -0.04 14.77 -3.29
CA ASN A 114 -1.36 15.43 -3.27
C ASN A 114 -1.44 16.81 -3.95
N LYS A 115 -0.34 17.31 -4.54
CA LYS A 115 -0.34 18.55 -5.32
C LYS A 115 -0.56 18.22 -6.78
N CYS A 116 -1.45 18.96 -7.43
CA CYS A 116 -1.69 18.83 -8.86
C CYS A 116 -0.73 19.74 -9.65
N TYR A 117 -0.22 19.22 -10.76
CA TYR A 117 0.65 19.92 -11.70
C TYR A 117 0.09 19.75 -13.11
N GLY A 118 0.24 20.76 -13.96
CA GLY A 118 -0.26 20.76 -15.34
C GLY A 118 -1.35 21.81 -15.58
N LYS A 119 -1.68 22.01 -16.85
CA LYS A 119 -2.58 23.09 -17.29
C LYS A 119 -4.05 22.79 -17.00
N LYS A 120 -4.41 21.50 -16.90
CA LYS A 120 -5.79 21.04 -16.73
C LYS A 120 -6.05 20.44 -15.35
N CYS A 121 -5.36 20.93 -14.33
CA CYS A 121 -5.64 20.52 -12.95
C CYS A 121 -7.10 20.80 -12.59
N PRO A 122 -7.85 19.80 -12.08
CA PRO A 122 -9.21 20.01 -11.59
C PRO A 122 -9.23 21.09 -10.51
N LYS A 123 -10.18 22.03 -10.63
CA LYS A 123 -10.41 23.08 -9.63
C LYS A 123 -11.33 22.58 -8.52
#